data_AF-A0A7W0QFT7-F1
#
_entry.id   AF-A0A7W0QFT7-F1
#
_cell.length_a   1.000
_cell.length_b   1.000
_cell.length_c   1.000
_cell.angle_alpha   90.00
_cell.angle_beta   90.00
_cell.angle_gamma   90.00
#
_symmetry.space_group_name_H-M   'P 1'
#
loop_
_entity.id
_entity.type
_entity.pdbx_description
1 polymer ?
#
loop_
_entity_poly.entity_id
_entity_poly.type
_entity_poly.pdbx_seq_one_letter_code
_entity_poly.pdbx_strand_id
1 'polypeptide(L)' 'MTAEKETAPLVDLGVPVPRGAFDEHRPPDAALVGDCVHCGFCLPTCPTYLLWGEEMDSPRGRIYLMKEGLEGEPM' A
#
# COMPACT_ATOMS: atom_id res chain seq x y z
N MET A 1 29.30 -17.66 -5.71
CA MET A 1 28.07 -17.27 -6.43
C MET A 1 26.90 -17.18 -5.45
N THR A 2 27.03 -16.44 -4.36
CA THR A 2 25.94 -16.16 -3.44
C THR A 2 26.13 -14.70 -3.02
N ALA A 3 25.45 -13.81 -3.74
CA ALA A 3 25.42 -12.40 -3.41
C ALA A 3 24.68 -12.25 -2.08
N GLU A 4 25.37 -11.68 -1.11
CA GLU A 4 24.87 -11.36 0.22
C GLU A 4 23.81 -10.25 0.06
N LYS A 5 22.59 -10.49 0.54
CA LYS A 5 21.48 -9.53 0.49
C LYS A 5 21.65 -8.59 1.69
N GLU A 6 22.32 -7.46 1.46
CA GLU A 6 22.47 -6.38 2.45
C GLU A 6 21.08 -5.89 2.92
N THR A 7 20.84 -6.06 4.23
CA THR A 7 19.75 -5.46 4.99
C THR A 7 20.07 -4.00 5.20
N ALA A 8 19.19 -3.12 4.76
CA ALA A 8 19.46 -1.70 4.81
C ALA A 8 18.85 -1.11 6.10
N PRO A 9 19.62 -0.37 6.93
CA PRO A 9 19.11 0.21 8.18
C PRO A 9 17.89 1.09 7.95
N LEU A 10 16.89 0.94 8.80
CA LEU A 10 15.83 1.94 8.93
C LEU A 10 16.48 3.26 9.28
N VAL A 11 16.43 4.17 8.31
CA VAL A 11 17.24 5.38 8.24
C VAL A 11 18.75 5.07 8.14
N ASP A 12 19.21 4.95 6.91
CA ASP A 12 20.45 5.54 6.42
C ASP A 12 20.00 6.34 5.17
N LEU A 13 20.22 7.63 5.04
CA LEU A 13 21.56 8.12 5.29
C LEU A 13 22.63 7.30 4.48
N GLY A 14 22.20 6.52 3.44
CA GLY A 14 22.98 5.55 2.66
C GLY A 14 22.33 4.17 2.38
N VAL A 15 20.99 4.01 2.46
CA VAL A 15 20.27 2.73 2.27
C VAL A 15 19.75 2.48 0.85
N PRO A 16 19.95 1.27 0.26
CA PRO A 16 19.27 0.88 -0.98
C PRO A 16 17.76 0.72 -0.78
N VAL A 17 16.98 1.41 -1.63
CA VAL A 17 15.51 1.36 -1.65
C VAL A 17 15.03 -0.06 -1.99
N PRO A 18 14.10 -0.65 -1.22
CA PRO A 18 13.56 -1.96 -1.54
C PRO A 18 12.84 -1.92 -2.90
N ARG A 19 12.98 -3.00 -3.68
CA ARG A 19 12.23 -3.19 -4.93
C ARG A 19 10.77 -3.48 -4.57
N GLY A 20 9.91 -2.46 -4.55
CA GLY A 20 8.47 -2.57 -4.29
C GLY A 20 7.87 -1.28 -3.73
N ALA A 21 6.54 -1.19 -3.63
CA ALA A 21 5.87 0.03 -3.15
C ALA A 21 5.90 0.23 -1.63
N PHE A 22 6.25 -0.80 -0.84
CA PHE A 22 6.22 -0.78 0.62
C PHE A 22 7.58 -1.09 1.23
N ASP A 23 7.85 -0.53 2.42
CA ASP A 23 9.00 -0.88 3.22
C ASP A 23 8.87 -2.28 3.85
N GLU A 24 9.99 -2.81 4.32
CA GLU A 24 10.04 -4.14 4.96
C GLU A 24 9.53 -4.16 6.41
N HIS A 25 9.38 -3.00 7.06
CA HIS A 25 9.20 -2.92 8.50
C HIS A 25 7.73 -3.09 8.94
N ARG A 26 6.74 -2.93 8.05
CA ARG A 26 5.34 -3.31 8.27
C ARG A 26 4.53 -3.16 6.97
N PRO A 27 4.76 -4.02 5.96
CA PRO A 27 3.98 -3.95 4.73
C PRO A 27 2.50 -4.30 4.98
N PRO A 28 1.57 -3.86 4.12
CA PRO A 28 0.18 -4.31 4.16
C PRO A 28 0.08 -5.83 4.05
N ASP A 29 -0.82 -6.44 4.82
CA ASP A 29 -1.13 -7.87 4.68
C ASP A 29 -1.93 -8.08 3.39
N ALA A 30 -1.35 -8.81 2.44
CA ALA A 30 -1.95 -9.07 1.14
C ALA A 30 -3.30 -9.79 1.23
N ALA A 31 -3.50 -10.66 2.23
CA ALA A 31 -4.78 -11.34 2.42
C ALA A 31 -5.88 -10.35 2.81
N LEU A 32 -5.59 -9.45 3.76
CA LEU A 32 -6.54 -8.42 4.20
C LEU A 32 -6.82 -7.39 3.10
N VAL A 33 -5.82 -7.02 2.30
CA VAL A 33 -6.01 -6.17 1.13
C VAL A 33 -6.93 -6.84 0.10
N GLY A 34 -6.76 -8.15 -0.11
CA GLY A 34 -7.57 -8.95 -1.02
C GLY A 34 -9.03 -9.14 -0.60
N ASP A 35 -9.37 -8.93 0.68
CA ASP A 35 -10.75 -9.06 1.18
C ASP A 35 -11.69 -7.94 0.67
N CYS A 36 -11.15 -6.84 0.14
CA CYS A 36 -11.96 -5.77 -0.42
C CYS A 36 -12.62 -6.20 -1.74
N VAL A 37 -13.91 -6.53 -1.69
CA VAL A 37 -14.73 -6.89 -2.86
C VAL A 37 -15.35 -5.69 -3.60
N HIS A 38 -14.85 -4.48 -3.37
CA HIS A 38 -15.32 -3.24 -4.01
C HIS A 38 -16.84 -2.94 -3.81
N CYS A 39 -17.43 -3.33 -2.68
CA CYS A 39 -18.87 -3.24 -2.45
C CYS A 39 -19.44 -1.84 -2.18
N GLY A 40 -18.62 -0.82 -1.87
CA GLY A 40 -19.14 0.52 -1.58
C GLY A 40 -19.37 0.87 -0.12
N PHE A 41 -19.51 -0.11 0.80
CA PHE A 41 -20.01 0.15 2.16
C PHE A 41 -19.14 1.05 3.03
N CYS A 42 -17.86 1.19 2.70
CA CYS A 42 -16.97 2.13 3.39
C CYS A 42 -17.18 3.60 2.99
N LEU A 43 -17.82 3.90 1.85
CA LEU A 43 -17.99 5.26 1.35
C LEU A 43 -18.83 6.16 2.26
N PRO A 44 -20.07 5.78 2.64
CA PRO A 44 -20.93 6.68 3.42
C PRO A 44 -20.39 6.95 4.83
N THR A 45 -19.45 6.14 5.33
CA THR A 45 -18.80 6.38 6.62
C THR A 45 -17.49 7.17 6.51
N CYS A 46 -16.96 7.36 5.30
CA CYS A 46 -15.67 7.99 5.10
C CYS A 46 -15.81 9.52 5.06
N PRO A 47 -15.24 10.27 6.02
CA PRO A 47 -15.40 11.73 6.07
C PRO A 47 -14.75 12.45 4.89
N THR A 48 -13.61 11.97 4.39
CA THR A 48 -12.92 12.57 3.23
C THR A 48 -13.71 12.37 1.95
N TYR A 49 -14.28 11.17 1.75
CA TYR A 49 -15.17 10.91 0.62
C TYR A 49 -16.43 11.79 0.66
N LEU A 50 -17.05 11.96 1.83
CA LEU A 50 -18.22 12.85 1.96
C LEU A 50 -17.87 14.32 1.70
N LEU A 51 -16.65 14.76 2.03
CA LEU A 51 -16.21 16.14 1.85
C LEU A 51 -15.83 16.45 0.40
N TRP A 52 -15.09 15.54 -0.26
CA TRP A 52 -14.49 15.80 -1.58
C TRP A 52 -15.14 15.05 -2.74
N GLY A 53 -15.89 13.98 -2.46
CA GLY A 53 -16.45 13.09 -3.48
C GLY A 53 -15.41 12.23 -4.20
N GLU A 54 -14.15 12.25 -3.76
CA GLU A 54 -13.05 11.51 -4.36
C GLU A 54 -12.93 10.11 -3.75
N GLU A 55 -13.22 9.09 -4.54
CA GLU A 55 -13.20 7.70 -4.09
C GLU A 55 -11.79 7.22 -3.73
N MET A 56 -10.77 7.71 -4.42
CA MET A 56 -9.37 7.33 -4.17
C MET A 56 -8.90 7.74 -2.78
N ASP A 57 -9.55 8.74 -2.17
CA ASP A 57 -9.28 9.15 -0.78
C ASP A 57 -10.02 8.32 0.27
N SER A 58 -10.98 7.48 -0.15
CA SER A 58 -11.76 6.60 0.74
C SER A 58 -10.96 5.37 1.18
N PRO A 59 -11.42 4.62 2.21
CA PRO A 59 -10.79 3.36 2.60
C PRO A 59 -10.68 2.36 1.44
N ARG A 60 -11.70 2.25 0.58
CA ARG A 60 -11.66 1.37 -0.60
C ARG A 60 -10.61 1.82 -1.60
N GLY A 61 -10.58 3.12 -1.94
CA GLY A 61 -9.60 3.67 -2.87
C GLY A 61 -8.17 3.45 -2.39
N ARG A 62 -7.93 3.61 -1.09
CA ARG A 62 -6.63 3.33 -0.47
C ARG A 62 -6.27 1.84 -0.50
N ILE A 63 -7.21 0.93 -0.26
CA ILE A 63 -6.98 -0.52 -0.39
C ILE A 63 -6.65 -0.89 -1.85
N TYR A 64 -7.31 -0.25 -2.82
CA TYR A 64 -7.01 -0.44 -4.24
C TYR A 64 -5.56 -0.03 -4.58
N LEU A 65 -5.13 1.16 -4.15
CA LEU A 65 -3.73 1.60 -4.30
C LEU A 65 -2.75 0.68 -3.56
N MET A 66 -3.13 0.17 -2.38
CA MET A 66 -2.29 -0.78 -1.66
C MET A 66 -2.09 -2.07 -2.45
N LYS A 67 -3.15 -2.55 -3.12
CA LYS A 67 -3.11 -3.72 -3.98
C LYS A 67 -2.18 -3.51 -5.17
N GLU A 68 -2.30 -2.40 -5.89
CA GLU A 68 -1.41 -2.06 -7.03
C GLU A 68 0.06 -2.04 -6.59
N GLY A 69 0.34 -1.42 -5.44
CA GLY A 69 1.69 -1.41 -4.88
C GLY A 69 2.24 -2.79 -4.49
N LEU A 70 1.38 -3.72 -4.05
CA LEU A 70 1.76 -5.10 -3.74
C LEU A 70 1.95 -5.95 -5.01
N GLU A 71 1.16 -5.68 -6.05
CA GLU A 71 1.22 -6.37 -7.34
C GLU A 71 2.38 -5.85 -8.22
N GLY A 72 2.97 -4.72 -7.85
CA GLY A 72 4.08 -4.10 -8.59
C GLY A 72 3.62 -3.34 -9.83
N GLU A 73 2.33 -2.97 -9.87
CA GLU A 73 1.75 -2.16 -10.93
C GLU A 73 2.25 -0.70 -10.84
N PRO A 74 2.37 0.01 -11.98
CA PRO A 74 2.70 1.43 -11.99
C PRO A 74 1.55 2.25 -11.38
N MET A 75 1.86 3.04 -10.36
CA MET A 75 0.91 3.92 -9.64
C MET A 75 0.91 5.35 -10.17
#